data_AF-A0A813D6F0-F1
#
_entry.id   AF-A0A813D6F0-F1
#
_cell.length_a   1.000
_cell.length_b   1.000
_cell.length_c   1.000
_cell.angle_alpha   90.00
_cell.angle_beta   90.00
_cell.angle_gamma   90.00
#
_symmetry.space_group_name_H-M   'P 1'
#
loop_
_entity.id
_entity.type
_entity.pdbx_description
1 polymer ?
#
loop_
_entity_poly.entity_id
_entity_poly.type
_entity_poly.pdbx_seq_one_letter_code
_entity_poly.pdbx_strand_id
1 'polypeptide(L)'
;MVKHSSKKSSFVLPRRTVQRPPRPGEQEAAKKRKAEAIEKEKATKEATEKRLQEEAARGPSKKELKREVRRKRLVEEGKIEQSDQEVKQLLKVKLPVVVAFEDCQDEAELRNRFHGQGTAGWGAKFFSASKFKFKYLLAKDGTPVAQVVKAYTVYGGGSSSGQRGVSIT
;
A
#
# COMPACT_ATOMS: atom_id res chain seq x y z
N MET A 1 12.35 -28.71 -38.90
CA MET A 1 12.79 -29.97 -38.27
C MET A 1 12.22 -30.03 -36.85
N VAL A 2 11.26 -30.92 -36.64
CA VAL A 2 10.59 -31.15 -35.36
C VAL A 2 11.52 -32.01 -34.48
N LYS A 3 11.96 -31.48 -33.33
CA LYS A 3 12.72 -32.26 -32.36
C LYS A 3 11.76 -33.20 -31.63
N HIS A 4 11.90 -34.50 -31.87
CA HIS A 4 11.17 -35.55 -31.17
C HIS A 4 11.48 -35.51 -29.67
N SER A 5 10.44 -35.29 -28.84
CA SER A 5 10.52 -35.51 -27.39
C SER A 5 10.47 -37.01 -27.13
N SER A 6 11.64 -37.61 -26.93
CA SER A 6 11.71 -39.01 -26.50
C SER A 6 11.16 -39.12 -25.08
N LYS A 7 9.90 -39.58 -24.97
CA LYS A 7 9.32 -40.14 -23.75
C LYS A 7 10.28 -41.20 -23.21
N LYS A 8 10.91 -40.97 -22.06
CA LYS A 8 11.66 -41.99 -21.34
C LYS A 8 11.31 -41.96 -19.85
N SER A 9 10.68 -43.07 -19.44
CA SER A 9 10.63 -43.66 -18.11
C SER A 9 9.92 -42.91 -16.97
N SER A 10 8.75 -43.44 -16.59
CA SER A 10 7.94 -43.09 -15.41
C SER A 10 8.47 -43.69 -14.09
N PHE A 11 9.73 -44.11 -14.03
CA PHE A 11 10.33 -44.78 -12.85
C PHE A 11 11.68 -44.16 -12.42
N VAL A 12 11.78 -42.84 -12.34
CA VAL A 12 12.90 -42.18 -11.64
C VAL A 12 12.39 -41.61 -10.32
N LEU A 13 12.68 -42.30 -9.22
CA LEU A 13 12.40 -41.81 -7.88
C LEU A 13 13.15 -40.47 -7.68
N PRO A 14 12.49 -39.44 -7.13
CA PRO A 14 13.15 -38.16 -6.88
C PRO A 14 14.37 -38.39 -5.99
N ARG A 15 15.54 -37.90 -6.44
CA ARG A 15 16.79 -37.99 -5.68
C ARG A 15 16.61 -37.22 -4.37
N ARG A 16 16.57 -37.95 -3.26
CA ARG A 16 16.47 -37.37 -1.91
C ARG A 16 17.85 -36.84 -1.52
N THR A 17 18.03 -35.53 -1.55
CA THR A 17 19.23 -34.88 -1.01
C THR A 17 19.22 -35.03 0.51
N VAL A 18 20.07 -35.92 1.03
CA VAL A 18 20.24 -36.10 2.48
C VAL A 18 21.03 -34.90 3.01
N GLN A 19 20.37 -34.04 3.78
CA GLN A 19 21.05 -32.97 4.49
C GLN A 19 21.97 -33.58 5.54
N ARG A 20 23.28 -33.32 5.43
CA ARG A 20 24.25 -33.78 6.41
C ARG A 20 24.06 -32.97 7.70
N PRO A 21 24.14 -33.60 8.89
CA PRO A 21 24.09 -32.87 10.14
C PRO A 21 25.26 -31.87 10.23
N PRO A 22 25.03 -30.67 10.78
CA PRO A 22 26.06 -29.64 10.88
C PRO A 22 27.21 -30.08 11.79
N ARG A 23 28.44 -29.72 11.41
CA ARG A 23 29.64 -30.06 12.20
C ARG A 23 29.65 -29.26 13.52
N PRO A 24 30.28 -29.77 14.60
CA PRO A 24 30.29 -29.09 15.90
C PRO A 24 30.76 -27.62 15.87
N GLY A 25 31.73 -27.28 15.01
CA GLY A 25 32.21 -25.89 14.85
C GLY A 25 31.30 -24.97 14.04
N GLU A 26 30.42 -25.51 13.19
CA GLU A 26 29.46 -24.71 12.40
C GLU A 26 28.28 -24.24 13.26
N GLN A 27 27.95 -24.98 14.33
CA GLN A 27 26.90 -24.60 15.27
C GLN A 27 27.30 -23.38 16.10
N GLU A 28 28.56 -23.26 16.49
CA GLU A 28 29.05 -22.09 17.22
C GLU A 28 29.12 -20.85 16.32
N ALA A 29 29.58 -21.00 15.07
CA ALA A 29 29.57 -19.92 14.08
C ALA A 29 28.14 -19.45 13.75
N ALA A 30 27.18 -20.37 13.65
CA ALA A 30 25.78 -20.03 13.42
C ALA A 30 25.14 -19.31 14.62
N LYS A 31 25.50 -19.69 15.86
CA LYS A 31 25.04 -18.99 17.07
C LYS A 31 25.61 -17.57 17.16
N LYS A 32 26.89 -17.37 16.86
CA LYS A 32 27.52 -16.03 16.84
C LYS A 32 26.88 -15.11 15.79
N ARG A 33 26.66 -15.59 14.56
CA ARG A 33 25.99 -14.81 13.51
C ARG A 33 24.55 -14.44 13.86
N LYS A 34 23.82 -15.33 14.54
CA LYS A 34 22.46 -15.02 15.02
C LYS A 34 22.48 -13.97 16.14
N ALA A 35 23.43 -14.04 17.06
CA ALA A 35 23.58 -13.05 18.12
C ALA A 35 23.90 -11.65 17.55
N GLU A 36 24.86 -11.57 16.61
CA GLU A 36 25.22 -10.31 15.94
C GLU A 36 24.06 -9.72 15.12
N ALA A 37 23.25 -10.56 14.47
CA ALA A 37 22.07 -10.11 13.75
C ALA A 37 21.00 -9.52 14.68
N ILE A 38 20.79 -10.14 15.85
CA ILE A 38 19.84 -9.67 16.86
C ILE A 38 20.30 -8.34 17.48
N GLU A 39 21.59 -8.17 17.76
CA GLU A 39 22.12 -6.90 18.26
C GLU A 39 22.02 -5.78 17.24
N LYS A 40 22.32 -6.05 15.96
CA LYS A 40 22.12 -5.07 14.88
C LYS A 40 20.65 -4.67 14.75
N GLU A 41 19.74 -5.63 14.85
CA GLU A 41 18.30 -5.35 14.78
C GLU A 41 17.82 -4.50 15.96
N LYS A 42 18.30 -4.75 17.18
CA LYS A 42 18.01 -3.93 18.37
C LYS A 42 18.56 -2.51 18.25
N ALA A 43 19.83 -2.36 17.82
CA ALA A 43 20.44 -1.06 17.61
C ALA A 43 19.70 -0.23 16.54
N THR A 44 19.21 -0.87 15.47
CA THR A 44 18.38 -0.16 14.47
C THR A 44 17.03 0.28 15.02
N LYS A 45 16.38 -0.52 15.87
CA LYS A 45 15.08 -0.18 16.48
C LYS A 45 15.21 0.98 17.45
N GLU A 46 16.23 0.97 18.31
CA GLU A 46 16.48 2.06 19.27
C GLU A 46 16.86 3.38 18.57
N ALA A 47 17.64 3.31 17.47
CA ALA A 47 17.97 4.49 16.68
C ALA A 47 16.73 5.08 15.98
N THR A 48 15.81 4.24 15.49
CA THR A 48 14.54 4.73 14.92
C THR A 48 13.61 5.33 15.98
N GLU A 49 13.52 4.74 17.17
CA GLU A 49 12.67 5.25 18.24
C GLU A 49 13.16 6.60 18.77
N LYS A 50 14.47 6.76 18.98
CA LYS A 50 15.05 8.06 19.39
C LYS A 50 14.83 9.15 18.35
N ARG A 51 14.98 8.82 17.07
CA ARG A 51 14.74 9.77 15.97
C ARG A 51 13.27 10.19 15.89
N LEU A 52 12.34 9.27 16.09
CA LEU A 52 10.90 9.57 16.14
C LEU A 52 10.54 10.48 17.33
N GLN A 53 11.19 10.29 18.48
CA GLN A 53 11.00 11.15 19.65
C GLN A 53 11.55 12.57 19.45
N GLU A 54 12.73 12.71 18.83
CA GLU A 54 13.29 14.02 18.50
C GLU A 54 12.47 14.77 17.43
N GLU A 55 11.92 14.06 16.45
CA GLU A 55 11.03 14.64 15.44
C GLU A 55 9.69 15.07 16.05
N ALA A 56 9.14 14.32 17.00
CA ALA A 56 7.92 14.71 17.74
C ALA A 56 8.11 15.96 18.60
N ALA A 57 9.31 16.19 19.15
CA ALA A 57 9.62 17.36 19.98
C ALA A 57 9.74 18.67 19.19
N ARG A 58 9.96 18.62 17.87
CA ARG A 58 10.18 19.82 17.03
C ARG A 58 8.91 20.55 16.61
N GLY A 59 7.73 20.00 16.91
CA GLY A 59 6.45 20.56 16.47
C GLY A 59 6.30 20.59 14.93
N PRO A 60 5.12 20.95 14.42
CA PRO A 60 4.88 20.93 12.98
C PRO A 60 5.70 22.01 12.26
N SER A 61 6.39 21.61 11.20
CA SER A 61 7.16 22.52 10.35
C SER A 61 6.25 23.54 9.66
N LYS A 62 6.78 24.72 9.30
CA LYS A 62 6.06 25.72 8.48
C LYS A 62 5.46 25.12 7.20
N LYS A 63 6.12 24.11 6.62
CA LYS A 63 5.62 23.39 5.43
C LYS A 63 4.40 22.51 5.77
N GLU A 64 4.42 21.85 6.92
CA GLU A 64 3.35 20.98 7.38
C GLU A 64 2.11 21.79 7.77
N LEU A 65 2.29 22.90 8.49
CA LEU A 65 1.20 23.83 8.80
C LEU A 65 0.50 24.36 7.52
N LYS A 66 1.28 24.75 6.50
CA LYS A 66 0.70 25.14 5.20
C LYS A 66 -0.06 24.00 4.55
N ARG A 67 0.44 22.76 4.68
CA ARG A 67 -0.20 21.56 4.14
C ARG A 67 -1.51 21.26 4.86
N GLU A 68 -1.55 21.39 6.19
CA GLU A 68 -2.76 21.22 6.99
C GLU A 68 -3.84 22.25 6.65
N VAL A 69 -3.47 23.53 6.52
CA VAL A 69 -4.42 24.59 6.12
C VAL A 69 -4.98 24.29 4.73
N ARG A 70 -4.12 23.91 3.77
CA ARG A 70 -4.56 23.51 2.43
C ARG A 70 -5.49 22.30 2.48
N ARG A 71 -5.18 21.31 3.32
CA ARG A 71 -5.99 20.11 3.50
C ARG A 71 -7.38 20.44 4.04
N LYS A 72 -7.48 21.28 5.07
CA LYS A 72 -8.77 21.75 5.62
C LYS A 72 -9.61 22.42 4.53
N ARG A 73 -8.99 23.31 3.75
CA ARG A 73 -9.66 23.95 2.61
C ARG A 73 -10.13 22.94 1.55
N LEU A 74 -9.33 21.94 1.21
CA LEU A 74 -9.72 20.91 0.23
C LEU A 74 -10.89 20.04 0.72
N VAL A 75 -11.00 19.83 2.04
CA VAL A 75 -12.15 19.17 2.66
C VAL A 75 -13.38 20.06 2.59
N GLU A 76 -13.26 21.35 2.91
CA GLU A 76 -14.35 22.33 2.78
C GLU A 76 -14.85 22.46 1.33
N GLU A 77 -13.93 22.41 0.35
CA GLU A 77 -14.25 22.39 -1.08
C GLU A 77 -14.85 21.05 -1.57
N GLY A 78 -14.92 20.02 -0.71
CA GLY A 78 -15.45 18.70 -1.06
C GLY A 78 -14.56 17.89 -2.00
N LYS A 79 -13.29 18.29 -2.19
CA LYS A 79 -12.31 17.57 -3.03
C LYS A 79 -11.70 16.37 -2.34
N ILE A 80 -11.64 16.41 -1.00
CA ILE A 80 -11.23 15.29 -0.14
C ILE A 80 -12.43 14.89 0.70
N GLU A 81 -12.84 13.63 0.63
CA GLU A 81 -13.91 13.11 1.47
C GLU A 81 -13.33 12.65 2.81
N GLN A 82 -13.99 12.99 3.92
CA GLN A 82 -13.65 12.45 5.23
C GLN A 82 -14.16 11.02 5.38
N SER A 83 -13.35 10.15 5.97
CA SER A 83 -13.72 8.75 6.21
C SER A 83 -13.36 8.32 7.62
N ASP A 84 -14.21 7.50 8.22
CA ASP A 84 -13.98 6.93 9.56
C ASP A 84 -13.02 5.74 9.55
N GLN A 85 -12.47 5.40 8.38
CA GLN A 85 -11.61 4.24 8.20
C GLN A 85 -10.16 4.56 8.59
N GLU A 86 -9.48 3.56 9.13
CA GLU A 86 -8.05 3.62 9.38
C GLU A 86 -7.26 3.60 8.07
N VAL A 87 -6.07 4.21 8.06
CA VAL A 87 -5.16 4.25 6.90
C VAL A 87 -4.91 2.85 6.35
N LYS A 88 -4.69 1.87 7.24
CA LYS A 88 -4.46 0.46 6.86
C LYS A 88 -5.62 -0.15 6.10
N GLN A 89 -6.86 0.30 6.34
CA GLN A 89 -8.02 -0.17 5.61
C GLN A 89 -8.13 0.51 4.25
N LEU A 90 -7.86 1.82 4.19
CA LEU A 90 -7.86 2.61 2.96
C LEU A 90 -6.74 2.22 1.99
N LEU A 91 -5.61 1.73 2.48
CA LEU A 91 -4.49 1.25 1.65
C LEU A 91 -4.72 -0.16 1.09
N LYS A 92 -5.77 -0.88 1.51
CA LYS A 92 -6.05 -2.22 0.96
C LYS A 92 -6.48 -2.11 -0.49
N VAL A 93 -5.68 -2.71 -1.37
CA VAL A 93 -6.01 -2.86 -2.79
C VAL A 93 -7.03 -3.99 -2.94
N LYS A 94 -8.32 -3.65 -2.86
CA LYS A 94 -9.45 -4.53 -3.16
C LYS A 94 -10.33 -3.86 -4.22
N LEU A 95 -10.86 -4.66 -5.15
CA LEU A 95 -11.78 -4.15 -6.17
C LEU A 95 -12.88 -3.29 -5.50
N PRO A 96 -13.11 -2.05 -5.96
CA PRO A 96 -12.70 -1.48 -7.25
C PRO A 96 -11.36 -0.71 -7.23
N VAL A 97 -10.66 -0.65 -6.10
CA VAL A 97 -9.37 0.03 -5.93
C VAL A 97 -8.25 -0.80 -6.57
N VAL A 98 -7.46 -0.15 -7.44
CA VAL A 98 -6.34 -0.76 -8.16
C VAL A 98 -4.99 -0.40 -7.54
N VAL A 99 -4.87 0.83 -7.07
CA VAL A 99 -3.68 1.32 -6.36
C VAL A 99 -4.14 2.30 -5.29
N ALA A 100 -3.49 2.28 -4.13
CA ALA A 100 -3.67 3.26 -3.08
C ALA A 100 -2.31 3.80 -2.65
N PHE A 101 -2.25 5.10 -2.37
CA PHE A 101 -1.05 5.78 -1.90
C PHE A 101 -1.36 6.56 -0.63
N GLU A 102 -0.45 6.44 0.33
CA GLU A 102 -0.46 7.23 1.55
C GLU A 102 0.12 8.62 1.30
N ASP A 103 -0.32 9.57 2.11
CA ASP A 103 0.17 10.94 2.16
C ASP A 103 0.11 11.66 0.80
N CYS A 104 -1.05 11.54 0.14
CA CYS A 104 -1.37 12.18 -1.14
C CYS A 104 -2.75 12.86 -1.05
N GLN A 105 -2.79 14.19 -1.13
CA GLN A 105 -4.03 14.96 -0.94
C GLN A 105 -4.66 15.48 -2.25
N ASP A 106 -3.89 15.52 -3.35
CA ASP A 106 -4.35 15.98 -4.65
C ASP A 106 -3.72 15.20 -5.82
N GLU A 107 -4.16 15.50 -7.04
CA GLU A 107 -3.66 14.85 -8.24
C GLU A 107 -2.19 15.18 -8.52
N ALA A 108 -1.74 16.39 -8.18
CA ALA A 108 -0.35 16.79 -8.38
C ALA A 108 0.61 15.94 -7.51
N GLU A 109 0.29 15.76 -6.23
CA GLU A 109 1.03 14.88 -5.34
C GLU A 109 0.98 13.42 -5.80
N LEU A 110 -0.19 12.97 -6.24
CA LEU A 110 -0.34 11.61 -6.78
C LEU A 110 0.53 11.41 -8.02
N ARG A 111 0.53 12.35 -8.97
CA ARG A 111 1.39 12.30 -10.17
C ARG A 111 2.87 12.24 -9.79
N ASN A 112 3.30 13.01 -8.81
CA ASN A 112 4.69 12.98 -8.33
C ASN A 112 5.12 11.63 -7.73
N ARG A 113 4.18 10.77 -7.30
CA ARG A 113 4.49 9.39 -6.88
C ARG A 113 4.82 8.47 -8.04
N PHE A 114 4.37 8.79 -9.26
CA PHE A 114 4.66 8.00 -10.45
C PHE A 114 5.88 8.53 -11.18
N HIS A 115 6.69 7.61 -11.71
CA HIS A 115 7.80 7.97 -12.59
C HIS A 115 7.28 8.78 -13.79
N GLY A 116 8.01 9.86 -14.15
CA GLY A 116 7.59 10.76 -15.21
C GLY A 116 6.22 11.40 -14.98
N GLN A 117 5.82 11.61 -13.73
CA GLN A 117 4.53 12.24 -13.36
C GLN A 117 3.29 11.51 -13.90
N GLY A 118 3.40 10.22 -14.15
CA GLY A 118 2.32 9.43 -14.74
C GLY A 118 2.10 9.71 -16.23
N THR A 119 3.09 10.25 -16.94
CA THR A 119 3.07 10.36 -18.42
C THR A 119 3.76 9.19 -19.11
N ALA A 120 4.66 8.49 -18.39
CA ALA A 120 5.44 7.38 -18.91
C ALA A 120 5.39 6.16 -17.97
N GLY A 121 5.74 4.99 -18.52
CA GLY A 121 5.83 3.74 -17.77
C GLY A 121 4.47 3.17 -17.33
N TRP A 122 4.50 2.31 -16.31
CA TRP A 122 3.31 1.57 -15.86
C TRP A 122 2.19 2.47 -15.31
N GLY A 123 2.55 3.62 -14.73
CA GLY A 123 1.60 4.58 -14.16
C GLY A 123 0.80 5.35 -15.20
N ALA A 124 1.30 5.44 -16.45
CA ALA A 124 0.68 6.25 -17.50
C ALA A 124 -0.78 5.88 -17.77
N LYS A 125 -1.08 4.58 -17.73
CA LYS A 125 -2.43 4.05 -17.97
C LYS A 125 -3.50 4.59 -17.01
N PHE A 126 -3.12 5.03 -15.80
CA PHE A 126 -4.09 5.53 -14.83
C PHE A 126 -4.56 6.95 -15.16
N PHE A 127 -3.67 7.75 -15.75
CA PHE A 127 -3.96 9.13 -16.11
C PHE A 127 -4.43 9.28 -17.56
N SER A 128 -4.01 8.38 -18.46
CA SER A 128 -4.40 8.42 -19.86
C SER A 128 -5.72 7.70 -20.15
N ALA A 129 -6.08 6.66 -19.38
CA ALA A 129 -7.30 5.90 -19.62
C ALA A 129 -8.48 6.45 -18.80
N SER A 130 -9.58 6.78 -19.49
CA SER A 130 -10.84 7.26 -18.88
C SER A 130 -11.54 6.24 -17.96
N LYS A 131 -11.06 4.99 -17.93
CA LYS A 131 -11.61 3.91 -17.10
C LYS A 131 -11.17 3.97 -15.63
N PHE A 132 -10.31 4.92 -15.25
CA PHE A 132 -9.87 5.10 -13.87
C PHE A 132 -10.36 6.44 -13.34
N LYS A 133 -10.71 6.47 -12.05
CA LYS A 133 -11.07 7.67 -11.29
C LYS A 133 -10.17 7.77 -10.07
N PHE A 134 -9.84 9.00 -9.68
CA PHE A 134 -9.05 9.26 -8.48
C PHE A 134 -9.98 9.67 -7.35
N LYS A 135 -9.85 9.00 -6.21
CA LYS A 135 -10.58 9.32 -4.98
C LYS A 135 -9.59 9.75 -3.92
N TYR A 136 -9.81 10.91 -3.32
CA TYR A 136 -9.00 11.44 -2.23
C TYR A 136 -9.81 11.34 -0.94
N LEU A 137 -9.27 10.61 0.02
CA LEU A 137 -9.90 10.32 1.29
C LEU A 137 -9.03 10.85 2.42
N LEU A 138 -9.65 11.35 3.48
CA LEU A 138 -8.99 11.64 4.74
C LEU A 138 -9.29 10.50 5.71
N ALA A 139 -8.25 9.83 6.19
CA ALA A 139 -8.39 8.81 7.22
C ALA A 139 -8.77 9.44 8.56
N LYS A 140 -9.25 8.60 9.49
CA LYS A 140 -9.55 9.02 10.87
C LYS A 140 -8.36 9.70 11.57
N ASP A 141 -7.14 9.26 11.28
CA ASP A 141 -5.90 9.81 11.85
C ASP A 141 -5.49 11.17 11.24
N GLY A 142 -6.24 11.66 10.26
CA GLY A 142 -5.93 12.89 9.52
C GLY A 142 -4.94 12.70 8.38
N THR A 143 -4.51 11.46 8.10
CA THR A 143 -3.62 11.13 6.97
C THR A 143 -4.41 11.11 5.65
N PRO A 144 -3.99 11.88 4.63
CA PRO A 144 -4.63 11.85 3.33
C PRO A 144 -4.21 10.60 2.53
N VAL A 145 -5.17 9.95 1.90
CA VAL A 145 -4.98 8.74 1.09
C VAL A 145 -5.58 8.97 -0.29
N ALA A 146 -4.81 8.67 -1.33
CA ALA A 146 -5.28 8.69 -2.71
C ALA A 146 -5.52 7.26 -3.20
N GLN A 147 -6.70 7.00 -3.75
CA GLN A 147 -7.08 5.73 -4.35
C GLN A 147 -7.35 5.89 -5.84
N VAL A 148 -6.80 4.99 -6.64
CA VAL A 148 -7.11 4.84 -8.06
C VAL A 148 -8.17 3.75 -8.20
N VAL A 149 -9.36 4.15 -8.59
CA VAL A 149 -10.56 3.29 -8.66
C VAL A 149 -10.93 3.02 -10.11
N LYS A 150 -11.38 1.82 -10.45
CA LYS A 150 -11.90 1.52 -11.80
C LYS A 150 -13.33 2.05 -11.95
N ALA A 151 -13.57 2.87 -12.98
CA ALA A 151 -14.85 3.55 -13.21
C ALA A 151 -16.01 2.60 -13.56
N TYR A 152 -15.72 1.47 -14.21
CA TYR A 152 -16.71 0.54 -14.78
C TYR A 152 -17.04 -0.68 -13.93
N THR A 153 -16.66 -0.71 -12.66
CA THR A 153 -17.14 -1.73 -11.73
C THR A 153 -18.54 -1.36 -11.26
N VAL A 154 -19.51 -1.58 -12.15
CA VAL A 154 -20.90 -1.78 -11.77
C VAL A 154 -20.92 -3.05 -10.91
N TYR A 155 -20.86 -2.89 -9.60
CA TYR A 155 -21.34 -3.95 -8.73
C TYR A 155 -22.84 -4.06 -9.01
N GLY A 156 -23.27 -5.24 -9.45
CA GLY A 156 -24.69 -5.55 -9.63
C GLY A 156 -25.47 -5.06 -8.42
N GLY A 157 -26.47 -4.24 -8.67
CA GLY A 157 -27.38 -3.73 -7.67
C GLY A 157 -28.02 -4.90 -6.93
N GLY A 158 -27.55 -5.14 -5.71
CA GLY A 158 -28.39 -5.67 -4.65
C GLY A 158 -29.37 -4.57 -4.29
N SER A 159 -30.58 -4.70 -4.82
CA SER A 159 -31.75 -3.93 -4.46
C SER A 159 -31.94 -3.87 -2.93
N SER A 160 -31.98 -2.67 -2.36
CA SER A 160 -32.72 -2.42 -1.13
C SER A 160 -33.81 -1.39 -1.42
N SER A 161 -34.92 -1.89 -1.92
CA SER A 161 -36.25 -1.29 -1.75
C SER A 161 -36.42 -0.88 -0.29
N GLY A 162 -36.59 0.42 -0.02
CA GLY A 162 -36.77 0.97 1.32
C GLY A 162 -37.70 2.18 1.30
N GLN A 163 -38.98 1.89 1.06
CA GLN A 163 -40.19 2.61 1.46
C GLN A 163 -40.24 4.15 1.34
N ARG A 164 -41.03 4.63 0.37
CA ARG A 164 -41.72 5.91 0.44
C ARG A 164 -42.74 5.85 1.59
N GLY A 165 -42.41 6.46 2.72
CA GLY A 165 -43.39 6.78 3.76
C GLY A 165 -44.17 8.02 3.35
N VAL A 166 -45.37 7.80 2.81
CA VAL A 166 -46.43 8.81 2.79
C VAL A 166 -47.02 8.85 4.20
N SER A 167 -46.98 10.00 4.85
CA SER A 167 -47.90 10.30 5.96
C SER A 167 -48.47 11.69 5.75
N ILE A 168 -49.67 11.69 5.19
CA ILE A 168 -50.64 12.77 5.26
C ILE A 168 -51.19 12.75 6.68
N THR A 169 -51.03 13.86 7.41
CA THR A 169 -52.00 14.41 8.36
C THR A 169 -51.69 15.88 8.54
#